data_AF-A0A8J1M4B7-F1
#
_entry.id   AF-A0A8J1M4B7-F1
#
_cell.length_a   1.000
_cell.length_b   1.000
_cell.length_c   1.000
_cell.angle_alpha   90.00
_cell.angle_beta   90.00
_cell.angle_gamma   90.00
#
_symmetry.space_group_name_H-M   'P 1'
#
loop_
_entity.id
_entity.type
_entity.pdbx_description
1 polymer ?
#
loop_
_entity_poly.entity_id
_entity_poly.type
_entity_poly.pdbx_seq_one_letter_code
_entity_poly.pdbx_strand_id
1 'polypeptide(L)'
;MGAVLDFILCKRRCRKGSQSVRLEETEGMFRSHTNMAAFRAAHRLLAHILRNENSAGLVKHRWSSSAASVANNRDPKPHAQPDKRKPKTGILMLNMGGPETLDDVHDFLLRLFLDKDLMTLPAQSKLAPFIAKRRKPKIQEQYSKIGGGSPIKKWTDQQGEGMVKLLDKLSPATGSSLNAIYRYYNAKGVQPKMKWSVIDRWPTHPLLIQCFADHIQKELNMFPADKRGDVVILFSAHSLPMSVVNRGDPYPQEVGATVQKVMDRLGYSNPYRLVWQSKVGPMAWLGPQTDESIKGLCQRGKKNILLVPIAFTSDHIETLYELDIEYAQVLANECGVENIRRSESLNGNPLFSKALADLVLSHVKSNEICSKQLTLRCPMCVNPVCGEARSFFTKQQHQN
;
A
#
# COMPACT_ATOMS: atom_id res chain seq x y z
N MET A 1 -15.31 6.12 -3.30
CA MET A 1 -15.39 5.39 -2.01
C MET A 1 -15.82 3.98 -2.33
N GLY A 2 -14.93 2.99 -2.21
CA GLY A 2 -15.17 1.65 -2.73
C GLY A 2 -14.75 1.44 -4.18
N ALA A 3 -13.67 2.06 -4.63
CA ALA A 3 -13.12 1.71 -5.93
C ALA A 3 -11.61 1.82 -5.81
N VAL A 4 -10.94 0.73 -6.18
CA VAL A 4 -9.56 0.73 -6.65
C VAL A 4 -9.52 1.70 -7.83
N LEU A 5 -9.26 2.97 -7.54
CA LEU A 5 -9.16 4.04 -8.51
C LEU A 5 -8.33 5.14 -7.86
N ASP A 6 -7.03 4.89 -7.83
CA ASP A 6 -6.09 5.75 -7.16
C ASP A 6 -5.51 6.75 -8.16
N PHE A 7 -5.52 8.03 -7.80
CA PHE A 7 -4.78 9.06 -8.51
C PHE A 7 -3.65 9.54 -7.60
N ILE A 8 -2.41 9.55 -8.11
CA ILE A 8 -1.36 10.41 -7.57
C ILE A 8 -0.92 11.38 -8.66
N LEU A 9 -1.44 12.61 -8.57
CA LEU A 9 -0.78 13.80 -9.11
C LEU A 9 0.14 14.37 -8.02
N CYS A 10 1.42 13.98 -8.02
CA CYS A 10 2.41 14.60 -7.15
C CYS A 10 2.95 15.88 -7.81
N LYS A 11 2.27 17.01 -7.54
CA LYS A 11 2.77 18.35 -7.84
C LYS A 11 3.65 18.83 -6.68
N ARG A 12 4.93 18.46 -6.67
CA ARG A 12 5.92 19.12 -5.79
C ARG A 12 6.16 20.53 -6.32
N ARG A 13 5.93 21.53 -5.47
CA ARG A 13 6.16 22.96 -5.73
C ARG A 13 7.66 23.18 -5.99
N CYS A 14 8.03 23.52 -7.22
CA CYS A 14 9.38 24.03 -7.53
C CYS A 14 9.64 25.30 -6.70
N ARG A 15 10.62 25.26 -5.79
CA ARG A 15 11.28 26.48 -5.33
C ARG A 15 12.12 27.00 -6.51
N LYS A 16 11.74 28.13 -7.08
CA LYS A 16 12.65 28.93 -7.92
C LYS A 16 13.74 29.50 -7.01
N GLY A 17 14.99 29.32 -7.44
CA GLY A 17 16.14 29.91 -6.79
C GLY A 17 16.26 31.42 -7.05
N SER A 18 16.89 32.07 -6.07
CA SER A 18 17.78 33.23 -6.17
C SER A 18 17.24 34.54 -6.74
N GLN A 19 16.90 35.46 -5.83
CA GLN A 19 17.44 36.82 -5.87
C GLN A 19 17.87 37.23 -4.46
N SER A 20 19.11 37.69 -4.38
CA SER A 20 19.78 38.30 -3.23
C SER A 20 19.05 39.56 -2.81
N VAL A 21 18.65 39.65 -1.54
CA VAL A 21 18.45 40.94 -0.85
C VAL A 21 18.98 40.81 0.58
N ARG A 22 20.01 41.62 0.83
CA ARG A 22 20.66 41.91 2.11
C ARG A 22 19.61 42.51 3.06
N LEU A 23 19.46 41.97 4.28
CA LEU A 23 18.70 42.63 5.34
C LEU A 23 19.58 42.76 6.58
N GLU A 24 19.90 44.02 6.84
CA GLU A 24 20.54 44.55 8.04
C GLU A 24 19.64 44.42 9.26
N GLU A 25 20.31 44.53 10.41
CA GLU A 25 19.82 44.50 11.77
C GLU A 25 18.63 45.44 12.03
N THR A 26 17.75 45.04 12.94
CA THR A 26 17.24 45.95 13.97
C THR A 26 16.69 45.14 15.15
N GLU A 27 17.24 45.43 16.32
CA GLU A 27 16.84 44.93 17.62
C GLU A 27 15.43 45.42 18.01
N GLY A 28 14.69 44.62 18.79
CA GLY A 28 13.32 44.93 19.20
C GLY A 28 12.82 44.06 20.34
N MET A 29 13.54 44.13 21.45
CA MET A 29 13.21 43.79 22.84
C MET A 29 11.71 43.57 23.18
N PHE A 30 11.34 42.36 23.64
CA PHE A 30 10.42 42.17 24.77
C PHE A 30 10.75 40.86 25.52
N ARG A 31 11.04 41.01 26.80
CA ARG A 31 11.35 39.96 27.78
C ARG A 31 10.06 39.31 28.30
N SER A 32 10.07 38.00 28.51
CA SER A 32 9.51 37.41 29.72
C SER A 32 10.14 36.04 30.01
N HIS A 33 10.58 35.88 31.24
CA HIS A 33 11.37 34.79 31.80
C HIS A 33 10.71 33.41 31.74
N THR A 34 11.51 32.34 31.60
CA THR A 34 11.55 31.23 32.56
C THR A 34 12.72 30.25 32.30
N ASN A 35 13.53 30.08 33.36
CA ASN A 35 14.32 28.91 33.77
C ASN A 35 15.38 28.29 32.83
N MET A 36 16.55 28.93 32.84
CA MET A 36 17.84 28.42 32.37
C MET A 36 18.58 27.58 33.44
N ALA A 37 17.91 26.56 34.00
CA ALA A 37 18.52 25.62 34.96
C ALA A 37 18.48 24.13 34.53
N ALA A 38 17.61 23.75 33.59
CA ALA A 38 17.48 22.37 33.14
C ALA A 38 18.39 22.00 31.93
N PHE A 39 19.00 22.98 31.27
CA PHE A 39 19.78 22.75 30.04
C PHE A 39 21.29 22.58 30.27
N ARG A 40 21.79 22.83 31.49
CA ARG A 40 23.22 22.71 31.83
C ARG A 40 23.60 21.38 32.52
N ALA A 41 22.62 20.54 32.87
CA ALA A 41 22.86 19.21 33.45
C ALA A 41 22.93 18.08 32.41
N ALA A 42 22.29 18.23 31.24
CA ALA A 42 22.27 17.18 30.21
C ALA A 42 23.50 17.16 29.29
N HIS A 43 24.35 18.19 29.31
CA HIS A 43 25.51 18.30 28.43
C HIS A 43 26.84 17.85 29.08
N ARG A 44 26.83 17.51 30.38
CA ARG A 44 28.00 16.99 31.11
C ARG A 44 27.98 15.47 31.32
N LEU A 45 26.87 14.80 31.06
CA LEU A 45 26.75 13.34 31.17
C LEU A 45 27.09 12.60 29.86
N LEU A 46 27.05 13.27 28.70
CA LEU A 46 27.39 12.66 27.40
C LEU A 46 28.89 12.72 27.04
N ALA A 47 29.69 13.50 27.78
CA ALA A 47 31.13 13.65 27.53
C ALA A 47 32.01 12.72 28.39
N HIS A 48 31.40 11.93 29.29
CA HIS A 48 32.08 10.98 30.18
C HIS A 48 31.93 9.52 29.73
N ILE A 49 30.98 9.22 28.84
CA ILE A 49 30.71 7.85 28.32
C ILE A 49 31.47 7.57 27.01
N LEU A 50 32.12 8.58 26.41
CA LEU A 50 32.93 8.43 25.18
C LEU A 50 34.46 8.43 25.43
N ARG A 51 34.89 8.17 26.66
CA ARG A 51 36.32 8.07 27.03
C ARG A 51 36.59 6.89 27.96
N ASN A 52 36.32 5.68 27.48
CA ASN A 52 37.02 4.47 27.93
C ASN A 52 36.59 3.31 27.06
N GLU A 53 37.40 2.99 26.05
CA GLU A 53 37.63 1.62 25.57
C GLU A 53 38.70 1.69 24.49
N ASN A 54 39.95 1.40 24.87
CA ASN A 54 41.03 1.14 23.94
C ASN A 54 42.02 0.20 24.63
N SER A 55 41.95 -1.10 24.36
CA SER A 55 43.09 -2.03 24.37
C SER A 55 42.65 -3.46 24.02
N ALA A 56 42.90 -3.85 22.76
CA ALA A 56 43.40 -5.17 22.38
C ALA A 56 43.69 -5.13 20.87
N GLY A 57 44.98 -5.17 20.52
CA GLY A 57 45.46 -5.10 19.14
C GLY A 57 45.37 -6.43 18.40
N LEU A 58 45.51 -6.37 17.07
CA LEU A 58 46.17 -7.40 16.26
C LEU A 58 46.46 -6.87 14.84
N VAL A 59 47.75 -6.60 14.62
CA VAL A 59 48.61 -6.96 13.47
C VAL A 59 48.14 -6.60 12.04
N LYS A 60 48.87 -5.64 11.44
CA LYS A 60 48.94 -5.42 9.99
C LYS A 60 50.11 -6.21 9.39
N HIS A 61 49.83 -7.21 8.57
CA HIS A 61 50.85 -7.83 7.72
C HIS A 61 50.90 -7.15 6.35
N ARG A 62 52.04 -6.52 6.09
CA ARG A 62 52.54 -6.01 4.81
C ARG A 62 53.30 -7.17 4.16
N TRP A 63 52.91 -7.59 2.96
CA TRP A 63 53.67 -8.56 2.18
C TRP A 63 54.12 -7.97 0.85
N SER A 64 55.41 -8.19 0.60
CA SER A 64 56.21 -7.76 -0.53
C SER A 64 56.01 -8.66 -1.75
N SER A 65 56.26 -8.06 -2.91
CA SER A 65 56.30 -8.64 -4.24
C SER A 65 57.26 -9.81 -4.40
N SER A 66 56.84 -10.84 -5.15
CA SER A 66 57.72 -11.67 -5.98
C SER A 66 56.94 -12.12 -7.20
N ALA A 67 57.48 -11.81 -8.37
CA ALA A 67 56.93 -12.13 -9.67
C ALA A 67 57.24 -13.59 -10.03
N ALA A 68 56.24 -14.34 -10.44
CA ALA A 68 56.42 -15.56 -11.23
C ALA A 68 55.22 -15.68 -12.18
N SER A 69 55.52 -15.63 -13.47
CA SER A 69 54.63 -15.72 -14.61
C SER A 69 54.14 -17.15 -14.83
N VAL A 70 52.82 -17.38 -14.82
CA VAL A 70 52.19 -18.53 -15.47
C VAL A 70 50.90 -18.08 -16.15
N ALA A 71 50.75 -18.54 -17.38
CA ALA A 71 49.90 -18.02 -18.44
C ALA A 71 48.39 -18.30 -18.28
N ASN A 72 47.62 -17.37 -18.86
CA ASN A 72 46.30 -17.52 -19.49
C ASN A 72 45.30 -18.51 -18.88
N ASN A 73 44.33 -17.99 -18.14
CA ASN A 73 42.96 -18.41 -18.31
C ASN A 73 41.99 -17.23 -18.14
N ARG A 74 41.01 -17.18 -19.04
CA ARG A 74 40.23 -16.01 -19.44
C ARG A 74 39.43 -15.37 -18.30
N ASP A 75 39.47 -14.04 -18.24
CA ASP A 75 38.65 -13.20 -17.36
C ASP A 75 37.14 -13.54 -17.45
N PRO A 76 36.40 -13.48 -16.32
CA PRO A 76 34.95 -13.46 -16.35
C PRO A 76 34.48 -12.19 -17.05
N LYS A 77 33.68 -12.34 -18.11
CA LYS A 77 33.08 -11.21 -18.84
C LYS A 77 32.38 -10.26 -17.86
N PRO A 78 32.57 -8.93 -17.98
CA PRO A 78 31.88 -7.96 -17.13
C PRO A 78 30.37 -8.09 -17.31
N HIS A 79 29.64 -8.02 -16.20
CA HIS A 79 28.18 -8.03 -16.16
C HIS A 79 27.61 -7.10 -17.24
N ALA A 80 26.78 -7.68 -18.11
CA ALA A 80 26.09 -6.94 -19.17
C ALA A 80 25.33 -5.76 -18.57
N GLN A 81 25.62 -4.55 -19.06
CA GLN A 81 24.83 -3.36 -18.75
C GLN A 81 23.36 -3.63 -19.13
N PRO A 82 22.38 -3.16 -18.33
CA PRO A 82 20.97 -3.26 -18.71
C PRO A 82 20.78 -2.57 -20.07
N ASP A 83 20.19 -3.31 -21.00
CA ASP A 83 20.00 -2.92 -22.40
C ASP A 83 19.37 -1.53 -22.50
N LYS A 84 20.03 -0.59 -23.20
CA LYS A 84 19.61 0.81 -23.38
C LYS A 84 18.38 0.96 -24.30
N ARG A 85 17.41 0.05 -24.22
CA ARG A 85 16.17 0.13 -25.00
C ARG A 85 15.27 1.22 -24.46
N LYS A 86 14.75 2.07 -25.35
CA LYS A 86 13.70 3.03 -25.00
C LYS A 86 12.46 2.24 -24.55
N PRO A 87 11.85 2.57 -23.40
CA PRO A 87 10.64 1.89 -22.92
C PRO A 87 9.51 2.09 -23.95
N LYS A 88 8.85 1.00 -24.35
CA LYS A 88 7.75 1.04 -25.33
C LYS A 88 6.38 1.13 -24.66
N THR A 89 6.24 0.55 -23.48
CA THR A 89 4.98 0.50 -22.73
C THR A 89 5.19 1.09 -21.33
N GLY A 90 4.19 1.71 -20.73
CA GLY A 90 4.23 2.14 -19.32
C GLY A 90 3.09 1.49 -18.57
N ILE A 91 3.34 0.91 -17.39
CA ILE A 91 2.31 0.16 -16.63
C ILE A 91 2.01 0.88 -15.32
N LEU A 92 1.17 1.92 -15.35
CA LEU A 92 0.92 2.72 -14.14
C LEU A 92 0.20 1.91 -13.06
N MET A 93 0.92 1.52 -12.00
CA MET A 93 0.34 0.85 -10.82
C MET A 93 -0.31 1.90 -9.91
N LEU A 94 -1.61 1.73 -9.67
CA LEU A 94 -2.43 2.67 -8.90
C LEU A 94 -2.67 2.08 -7.49
N ASN A 95 -2.39 2.87 -6.46
CA ASN A 95 -2.73 2.60 -5.06
C ASN A 95 -2.84 3.94 -4.27
N MET A 96 -3.69 4.03 -3.24
CA MET A 96 -3.79 5.21 -2.35
C MET A 96 -2.44 5.57 -1.71
N GLY A 97 -1.58 4.56 -1.55
CA GLY A 97 -0.28 4.70 -0.91
C GLY A 97 -0.41 4.87 0.61
N GLY A 98 0.66 5.33 1.22
CA GLY A 98 0.74 5.57 2.65
C GLY A 98 1.98 6.41 2.98
N PRO A 99 2.04 7.01 4.18
CA PRO A 99 3.20 7.75 4.62
C PRO A 99 4.38 6.79 4.82
N GLU A 100 5.50 7.02 4.13
CA GLU A 100 6.70 6.20 4.25
C GLU A 100 7.38 6.38 5.61
N THR A 101 7.23 7.56 6.20
CA THR A 101 7.74 7.92 7.52
C THR A 101 6.68 8.61 8.37
N LEU A 102 6.91 8.71 9.67
CA LEU A 102 6.04 9.44 10.60
C LEU A 102 5.87 10.93 10.22
N ASP A 103 6.86 11.54 9.58
CA ASP A 103 6.81 12.95 9.17
C ASP A 103 5.85 13.18 7.99
N ASP A 104 5.67 12.16 7.13
CA ASP A 104 4.80 12.21 5.97
C ASP A 104 3.30 12.13 6.32
N VAL A 105 2.97 11.73 7.55
CA VAL A 105 1.58 11.49 7.99
C VAL A 105 0.69 12.71 7.80
N HIS A 106 1.18 13.91 8.11
CA HIS A 106 0.38 15.12 7.97
C HIS A 106 -0.02 15.37 6.51
N ASP A 107 0.95 15.30 5.60
CA ASP A 107 0.74 15.60 4.18
C ASP A 107 -0.11 14.51 3.52
N PHE A 108 0.06 13.26 3.94
CA PHE A 108 -0.82 12.16 3.55
C PHE A 108 -2.28 12.44 3.94
N LEU A 109 -2.55 12.72 5.22
CA LEU A 109 -3.90 13.01 5.71
C LEU A 109 -4.49 14.25 5.03
N LEU A 110 -3.69 15.30 4.83
CA LEU A 110 -4.13 16.51 4.17
C LEU A 110 -4.63 16.24 2.75
N ARG A 111 -3.89 15.45 1.96
CA ARG A 111 -4.30 15.07 0.59
C ARG A 111 -5.58 14.24 0.63
N LEU A 112 -5.66 13.28 1.55
CA LEU A 112 -6.83 12.41 1.72
C LEU A 112 -8.09 13.22 2.02
N PHE A 113 -8.04 14.18 2.95
CA PHE A 113 -9.21 14.99 3.30
C PHE A 113 -9.53 16.09 2.28
N LEU A 114 -8.59 16.47 1.41
CA LEU A 114 -8.83 17.42 0.31
C LEU A 114 -9.42 16.75 -0.94
N ASP A 115 -9.37 15.43 -1.03
CA ASP A 115 -9.87 14.67 -2.17
C ASP A 115 -11.41 14.66 -2.19
N LYS A 116 -11.97 15.28 -3.23
CA LYS A 116 -13.43 15.38 -3.47
C LYS A 116 -14.03 14.14 -4.12
N ASP A 117 -13.21 13.31 -4.78
CA ASP A 117 -13.64 12.04 -5.35
C ASP A 117 -13.72 10.96 -4.26
N LEU A 118 -12.92 11.12 -3.20
CA LEU A 118 -13.05 10.36 -1.97
C LEU A 118 -14.22 10.89 -1.13
N MET A 119 -14.18 12.11 -0.61
CA MET A 119 -15.21 12.62 0.31
C MET A 119 -15.58 14.09 0.06
N THR A 120 -16.83 14.43 0.32
CA THR A 120 -17.33 15.81 0.21
C THR A 120 -17.59 16.39 1.61
N LEU A 121 -16.81 17.42 1.98
CA LEU A 121 -16.96 18.12 3.27
C LEU A 121 -17.40 19.58 3.07
N PRO A 122 -18.18 20.17 3.99
CA PRO A 122 -18.48 21.60 3.93
C PRO A 122 -17.19 22.41 4.12
N ALA A 123 -16.97 23.45 3.30
CA ALA A 123 -15.74 24.26 3.34
C ALA A 123 -14.43 23.42 3.37
N GLN A 124 -14.36 22.35 2.56
CA GLN A 124 -13.30 21.33 2.57
C GLN A 124 -11.88 21.90 2.53
N SER A 125 -11.63 23.01 1.82
CA SER A 125 -10.32 23.68 1.78
C SER A 125 -9.85 24.22 3.14
N LYS A 126 -10.78 24.50 4.06
CA LYS A 126 -10.51 24.94 5.44
C LYS A 126 -10.60 23.79 6.45
N LEU A 127 -11.60 22.90 6.29
CA LEU A 127 -11.78 21.77 7.21
C LEU A 127 -10.70 20.69 7.05
N ALA A 128 -10.27 20.37 5.84
CA ALA A 128 -9.30 19.31 5.61
C ALA A 128 -7.95 19.56 6.33
N PRO A 129 -7.33 20.76 6.26
CA PRO A 129 -6.14 21.07 7.05
C PRO A 129 -6.34 20.94 8.56
N PHE A 130 -7.49 21.38 9.07
CA PHE A 130 -7.81 21.27 10.49
C PHE A 130 -7.94 19.82 10.94
N ILE A 131 -8.71 19.01 10.20
CA ILE A 131 -8.92 17.58 10.50
C ILE A 131 -7.60 16.82 10.41
N ALA A 132 -6.79 17.08 9.38
CA ALA A 132 -5.48 16.46 9.21
C ALA A 132 -4.56 16.77 10.40
N LYS A 133 -4.47 18.04 10.82
CA LYS A 133 -3.68 18.45 12.00
C LYS A 133 -4.19 17.79 13.28
N ARG A 134 -5.50 17.72 13.48
CA ARG A 134 -6.12 17.10 14.67
C ARG A 134 -5.91 15.59 14.73
N ARG A 135 -5.99 14.89 13.59
CA ARG A 135 -5.86 13.43 13.52
C ARG A 135 -4.40 12.95 13.50
N LYS A 136 -3.46 13.79 13.03
CA LYS A 136 -2.03 13.47 12.89
C LYS A 136 -1.45 12.70 14.11
N PRO A 137 -1.60 13.16 15.38
CA PRO A 137 -0.92 12.50 16.49
C PRO A 137 -1.34 11.04 16.67
N LYS A 138 -2.65 10.76 16.60
CA LYS A 138 -3.19 9.40 16.70
C LYS A 138 -2.67 8.52 15.55
N ILE A 139 -2.68 9.02 14.32
CA ILE A 139 -2.22 8.26 13.15
C ILE A 139 -0.70 8.02 13.20
N GLN A 140 0.09 8.99 13.67
CA GLN A 140 1.53 8.80 13.89
C GLN A 140 1.81 7.73 14.95
N GLU A 141 1.03 7.70 16.03
CA GLU A 141 1.15 6.65 17.05
C GLU A 141 0.87 5.27 16.45
N GLN A 142 -0.17 5.13 15.63
CA GLN A 142 -0.48 3.88 14.95
C GLN A 142 0.65 3.44 14.00
N TYR A 143 1.16 4.34 13.16
CA TYR A 143 2.32 4.04 12.30
C TYR A 143 3.58 3.70 13.11
N SER A 144 3.80 4.33 14.26
CA SER A 144 4.93 4.04 15.14
C SER A 144 4.89 2.59 15.64
N LYS A 145 3.71 2.09 16.02
CA LYS A 145 3.53 0.70 16.51
C LYS A 145 3.78 -0.37 15.44
N ILE A 146 3.78 0.00 14.16
CA ILE A 146 4.01 -0.94 13.03
C ILE A 146 5.37 -0.75 12.35
N GLY A 147 6.30 -0.01 12.97
CA GLY A 147 7.66 0.19 12.47
C GLY A 147 7.96 1.57 11.87
N GLY A 148 7.08 2.55 12.07
CA GLY A 148 7.36 3.96 11.77
C GLY A 148 6.88 4.47 10.40
N GLY A 149 6.16 3.66 9.63
CA GLY A 149 5.66 4.04 8.30
C GLY A 149 4.93 2.90 7.58
N SER A 150 4.37 3.21 6.41
CA SER A 150 3.67 2.25 5.57
C SER A 150 4.67 1.49 4.66
N PRO A 151 4.62 0.15 4.62
CA PRO A 151 5.48 -0.63 3.72
C PRO A 151 4.94 -0.71 2.29
N ILE A 152 3.80 -0.06 1.99
CA ILE A 152 3.09 -0.20 0.71
C ILE A 152 3.96 0.14 -0.51
N LYS A 153 4.79 1.18 -0.42
CA LYS A 153 5.67 1.58 -1.51
C LYS A 153 6.74 0.51 -1.77
N LYS A 154 7.37 0.00 -0.72
CA LYS A 154 8.36 -1.08 -0.80
C LYS A 154 7.78 -2.30 -1.52
N TRP A 155 6.58 -2.74 -1.10
CA TRP A 155 5.93 -3.90 -1.72
C TRP A 155 5.52 -3.63 -3.16
N THR A 156 4.98 -2.45 -3.45
CA THR A 156 4.60 -2.06 -4.82
C THR A 156 5.81 -2.03 -5.75
N ASP A 157 6.95 -1.51 -5.30
CA ASP A 157 8.19 -1.49 -6.06
C ASP A 157 8.67 -2.93 -6.36
N GLN A 158 8.66 -3.81 -5.36
CA GLN A 158 9.05 -5.22 -5.53
C GLN A 158 8.11 -5.99 -6.48
N GLN A 159 6.79 -5.79 -6.34
CA GLN A 159 5.78 -6.38 -7.22
C GLN A 159 5.95 -5.88 -8.66
N GLY A 160 6.16 -4.57 -8.84
CA GLY A 160 6.41 -3.95 -10.13
C GLY A 160 7.66 -4.49 -10.81
N GLU A 161 8.77 -4.60 -10.09
CA GLU A 161 10.01 -5.20 -10.60
C GLU A 161 9.81 -6.67 -11.01
N GLY A 162 9.12 -7.45 -10.17
CA GLY A 162 8.81 -8.85 -10.47
C GLY A 162 7.94 -9.00 -11.73
N MET A 163 6.90 -8.17 -11.84
CA MET A 163 6.02 -8.11 -13.01
C MET A 163 6.80 -7.75 -14.28
N VAL A 164 7.62 -6.68 -14.26
CA VAL A 164 8.39 -6.25 -15.43
C VAL A 164 9.38 -7.32 -15.87
N LYS A 165 10.09 -7.96 -14.94
CA LYS A 165 11.00 -9.09 -15.26
C LYS A 165 10.29 -10.25 -15.97
N LEU A 166 9.02 -10.51 -15.63
CA LEU A 166 8.22 -11.54 -16.30
C LEU A 166 7.71 -11.06 -17.65
N LEU A 167 7.23 -9.82 -17.75
CA LEU A 167 6.75 -9.24 -19.01
C LEU A 167 7.85 -9.12 -20.05
N ASP A 168 9.08 -8.75 -19.67
CA ASP A 168 10.21 -8.68 -20.59
C ASP A 168 10.53 -10.04 -21.24
N LYS A 169 10.27 -11.14 -20.51
CA LYS A 169 10.42 -12.51 -21.01
C LYS A 169 9.23 -12.95 -21.88
N LEU A 170 8.01 -12.64 -21.44
CA LEU A 170 6.77 -13.13 -22.06
C LEU A 170 6.34 -12.28 -23.26
N SER A 171 6.73 -11.01 -23.30
CA SER A 171 6.42 -10.04 -24.34
C SER A 171 7.55 -8.99 -24.41
N PRO A 172 8.64 -9.27 -25.16
CA PRO A 172 9.77 -8.35 -25.31
C PRO A 172 9.38 -6.98 -25.91
N ALA A 173 8.19 -6.87 -26.51
CA ALA A 173 7.62 -5.64 -27.03
C ALA A 173 7.07 -4.70 -25.94
N THR A 174 6.74 -5.20 -24.74
CA THR A 174 6.11 -4.44 -23.64
C THR A 174 7.09 -3.91 -22.60
N GLY A 175 8.40 -3.87 -22.92
CA GLY A 175 9.43 -3.42 -21.98
C GLY A 175 9.08 -2.06 -21.37
N SER A 176 8.79 -2.06 -20.07
CA SER A 176 8.12 -0.94 -19.40
C SER A 176 9.02 -0.19 -18.42
N SER A 177 9.04 1.14 -18.51
CA SER A 177 9.67 1.98 -17.47
C SER A 177 8.70 3.05 -16.98
N LEU A 178 8.03 2.66 -15.91
CA LEU A 178 7.03 3.40 -15.16
C LEU A 178 7.49 4.78 -14.68
N ASN A 179 8.65 4.78 -14.04
CA ASN A 179 9.20 5.97 -13.40
C ASN A 179 9.75 6.99 -14.43
N ALA A 180 10.11 6.56 -15.64
CA ALA A 180 10.60 7.46 -16.67
C ALA A 180 9.46 8.27 -17.31
N ILE A 181 8.31 7.63 -17.54
CA ILE A 181 7.15 8.24 -18.20
C ILE A 181 6.55 9.33 -17.31
N TYR A 182 6.33 9.06 -16.02
CA TYR A 182 5.81 10.04 -15.08
C TYR A 182 6.75 11.25 -14.93
N ARG A 183 8.06 11.02 -14.74
CA ARG A 183 9.05 12.10 -14.62
C ARG A 183 9.13 12.95 -15.90
N TYR A 184 9.02 12.31 -17.06
CA TYR A 184 9.08 12.98 -18.36
C TYR A 184 7.90 13.95 -18.56
N TYR A 185 6.65 13.52 -18.35
CA TYR A 185 5.49 14.37 -18.60
C TYR A 185 5.28 15.44 -17.52
N ASN A 186 5.54 15.10 -16.25
CA ASN A 186 5.42 16.06 -15.14
C ASN A 186 6.47 17.18 -15.25
N ALA A 187 7.67 16.89 -15.77
CA ALA A 187 8.70 17.91 -15.99
C ALA A 187 8.43 18.81 -17.21
N LYS A 188 7.70 18.31 -18.23
CA LYS A 188 7.53 19.02 -19.50
C LYS A 188 6.19 19.74 -19.67
N GLY A 189 5.18 19.46 -18.84
CA GLY A 189 3.88 20.13 -18.90
C GLY A 189 3.10 19.87 -20.20
N VAL A 190 3.44 18.80 -20.92
CA VAL A 190 2.83 18.43 -22.21
C VAL A 190 1.86 17.28 -22.00
N GLN A 191 0.77 17.26 -22.76
CA GLN A 191 -0.11 16.11 -22.83
C GLN A 191 0.62 14.91 -23.46
N PRO A 192 0.48 13.70 -22.89
CA PRO A 192 1.05 12.50 -23.48
C PRO A 192 0.51 12.20 -24.88
N LYS A 193 1.41 12.03 -25.85
CA LYS A 193 1.13 11.33 -27.12
C LYS A 193 1.23 9.80 -26.91
N MET A 194 0.59 9.30 -25.85
CA MET A 194 0.58 7.88 -25.50
C MET A 194 -0.86 7.37 -25.55
N LYS A 195 -1.04 6.15 -26.07
CA LYS A 195 -2.33 5.47 -26.00
C LYS A 195 -2.57 4.99 -24.57
N TRP A 196 -3.71 5.38 -24.00
CA TRP A 196 -4.11 4.94 -22.67
C TRP A 196 -5.07 3.76 -22.74
N SER A 197 -4.91 2.84 -21.80
CA SER A 197 -5.87 1.78 -21.48
C SER A 197 -5.73 1.45 -19.98
N VAL A 198 -6.71 0.77 -19.41
CA VAL A 198 -6.78 0.51 -17.97
C VAL A 198 -7.29 -0.90 -17.70
N ILE A 199 -6.64 -1.57 -16.75
CA ILE A 199 -7.17 -2.77 -16.08
C ILE A 199 -7.84 -2.26 -14.81
N ASP A 200 -9.14 -1.95 -14.89
CA ASP A 200 -9.85 -1.26 -13.81
C ASP A 200 -10.32 -2.19 -12.68
N ARG A 201 -10.35 -3.51 -12.91
CA ARG A 201 -10.74 -4.51 -11.91
C ARG A 201 -10.27 -5.92 -12.28
N TRP A 202 -10.10 -6.76 -11.27
CA TRP A 202 -9.61 -8.14 -11.44
C TRP A 202 -9.96 -9.06 -10.23
N PRO A 203 -11.21 -9.01 -9.70
CA PRO A 203 -11.56 -9.66 -8.43
C PRO A 203 -11.40 -11.19 -8.43
N THR A 204 -11.58 -11.82 -9.59
CA THR A 204 -11.60 -13.29 -9.71
C THR A 204 -10.43 -13.84 -10.54
N HIS A 205 -9.35 -13.08 -10.66
CA HIS A 205 -8.17 -13.54 -11.40
C HIS A 205 -7.64 -14.88 -10.81
N PRO A 206 -7.47 -15.96 -11.61
CA PRO A 206 -7.18 -17.28 -11.06
C PRO A 206 -5.93 -17.34 -10.17
N LEU A 207 -4.86 -16.62 -10.55
CA LEU A 207 -3.64 -16.56 -9.75
C LEU A 207 -3.78 -15.71 -8.48
N LEU A 208 -4.68 -14.71 -8.46
CA LEU A 208 -5.01 -13.98 -7.23
C LEU A 208 -5.69 -14.92 -6.23
N ILE A 209 -6.70 -15.65 -6.71
CA ILE A 209 -7.46 -16.62 -5.92
C ILE A 209 -6.53 -17.71 -5.38
N GLN A 210 -5.59 -18.17 -6.21
CA GLN A 210 -4.57 -19.12 -5.77
C GLN A 210 -3.68 -18.55 -4.67
N CYS A 211 -3.16 -17.32 -4.79
CA CYS A 211 -2.35 -16.71 -3.74
C CYS A 211 -3.09 -16.65 -2.39
N PHE A 212 -4.37 -16.24 -2.39
CA PHE A 212 -5.18 -16.21 -1.17
C PHE A 212 -5.39 -17.61 -0.59
N ALA A 213 -5.77 -18.59 -1.43
CA ALA A 213 -5.97 -19.96 -0.98
C ALA A 213 -4.69 -20.56 -0.37
N ASP A 214 -3.54 -20.33 -1.00
CA ASP A 214 -2.23 -20.81 -0.53
C ASP A 214 -1.87 -20.18 0.83
N HIS A 215 -2.10 -18.87 1.01
CA HIS A 215 -1.83 -18.16 2.26
C HIS A 215 -2.78 -18.60 3.39
N ILE A 216 -4.06 -18.82 3.08
CA ILE A 216 -5.05 -19.34 4.04
C ILE A 216 -4.66 -20.76 4.48
N GLN A 217 -4.34 -21.65 3.54
CA GLN A 217 -3.95 -23.01 3.85
C GLN A 217 -2.68 -23.06 4.69
N LYS A 218 -1.70 -22.20 4.38
CA LYS A 218 -0.48 -22.04 5.17
C LYS A 218 -0.79 -21.64 6.61
N GLU A 219 -1.65 -20.64 6.84
CA GLU A 219 -2.02 -20.25 8.20
C GLU A 219 -2.89 -21.27 8.93
N LEU A 220 -3.82 -21.95 8.25
CA LEU A 220 -4.60 -23.03 8.84
C LEU A 220 -3.70 -24.15 9.38
N ASN A 221 -2.58 -24.42 8.70
CA ASN A 221 -1.59 -25.39 9.16
C ASN A 221 -0.87 -24.97 10.45
N MET A 222 -0.87 -23.69 10.78
CA MET A 222 -0.29 -23.14 12.02
C MET A 222 -1.23 -23.26 13.23
N PHE A 223 -2.52 -23.59 13.03
CA PHE A 223 -3.42 -23.93 14.14
C PHE A 223 -3.17 -25.36 14.63
N PRO A 224 -3.45 -25.65 15.93
CA PRO A 224 -3.44 -27.01 16.46
C PRO A 224 -4.26 -27.95 15.58
N ALA A 225 -3.74 -29.15 15.32
CA ALA A 225 -4.34 -30.09 14.37
C ALA A 225 -5.78 -30.50 14.77
N ASP A 226 -6.04 -30.62 16.07
CA ASP A 226 -7.35 -30.93 16.65
C ASP A 226 -8.34 -29.77 16.57
N LYS A 227 -7.86 -28.53 16.43
CA LYS A 227 -8.69 -27.31 16.31
C LYS A 227 -8.87 -26.85 14.87
N ARG A 228 -8.02 -27.28 13.94
CA ARG A 228 -7.99 -26.79 12.55
C ARG A 228 -9.34 -26.88 11.83
N GLY A 229 -10.11 -27.94 12.08
CA GLY A 229 -11.45 -28.11 11.49
C GLY A 229 -12.53 -27.17 12.06
N ASP A 230 -12.32 -26.61 13.26
CA ASP A 230 -13.24 -25.67 13.90
C ASP A 230 -12.91 -24.19 13.61
N VAL A 231 -11.77 -23.92 12.96
CA VAL A 231 -11.36 -22.55 12.62
C VAL A 231 -12.41 -21.89 11.73
N VAL A 232 -12.85 -20.69 12.13
CA VAL A 232 -13.72 -19.83 11.34
C VAL A 232 -12.86 -18.85 10.54
N ILE A 233 -13.04 -18.83 9.22
CA ILE A 233 -12.36 -17.89 8.34
C ILE A 233 -13.17 -16.59 8.26
N LEU A 234 -12.58 -15.48 8.72
CA LEU A 234 -13.16 -14.14 8.60
C LEU A 234 -12.41 -13.36 7.52
N PHE A 235 -13.02 -13.26 6.35
CA PHE A 235 -12.56 -12.36 5.30
C PHE A 235 -12.91 -10.93 5.71
N SER A 236 -11.89 -10.12 5.98
CA SER A 236 -12.02 -8.74 6.41
C SER A 236 -11.67 -7.80 5.24
N ALA A 237 -12.62 -6.95 4.88
CA ALA A 237 -12.47 -5.92 3.85
C ALA A 237 -12.79 -4.54 4.43
N HIS A 238 -12.22 -3.46 3.87
CA HIS A 238 -12.55 -2.12 4.35
C HIS A 238 -14.03 -1.82 4.10
N SER A 239 -14.73 -1.31 5.12
CA SER A 239 -16.15 -1.00 5.01
C SER A 239 -16.40 0.23 4.13
N LEU A 240 -17.66 0.40 3.71
CA LEU A 240 -18.14 1.59 3.01
C LEU A 240 -19.32 2.23 3.75
N PRO A 241 -19.45 3.56 3.74
CA PRO A 241 -20.67 4.21 4.20
C PRO A 241 -21.89 3.69 3.42
N MET A 242 -23.03 3.49 4.09
CA MET A 242 -24.22 2.96 3.42
C MET A 242 -24.74 3.88 2.30
N SER A 243 -24.49 5.18 2.38
CA SER A 243 -24.79 6.11 1.27
C SER A 243 -24.01 5.78 -0.02
N VAL A 244 -22.79 5.27 0.13
CA VAL A 244 -21.92 4.83 -0.97
C VAL A 244 -22.37 3.47 -1.50
N VAL A 245 -22.71 2.53 -0.62
CA VAL A 245 -23.27 1.24 -1.06
C VAL A 245 -24.57 1.46 -1.82
N ASN A 246 -25.48 2.24 -1.24
CA ASN A 246 -26.82 2.46 -1.78
C ASN A 246 -26.80 3.22 -3.11
N ARG A 247 -25.79 4.06 -3.40
CA ARG A 247 -25.67 4.67 -4.75
C ARG A 247 -25.35 3.66 -5.86
N GLY A 248 -25.05 2.40 -5.50
CA GLY A 248 -24.73 1.29 -6.38
C GLY A 248 -23.24 1.18 -6.67
N ASP A 249 -22.43 1.24 -5.63
CA ASP A 249 -20.99 1.01 -5.70
C ASP A 249 -20.71 -0.50 -5.87
N PRO A 250 -19.87 -0.92 -6.84
CA PRO A 250 -19.70 -2.34 -7.19
C PRO A 250 -18.85 -3.13 -6.18
N TYR A 251 -18.10 -2.45 -5.31
CA TYR A 251 -17.10 -3.08 -4.45
C TYR A 251 -17.62 -4.22 -3.56
N PRO A 252 -18.78 -4.11 -2.87
CA PRO A 252 -19.25 -5.20 -2.03
C PRO A 252 -19.51 -6.49 -2.83
N GLN A 253 -20.00 -6.36 -4.06
CA GLN A 253 -20.27 -7.49 -4.95
C GLN A 253 -18.96 -8.12 -5.44
N GLU A 254 -17.97 -7.31 -5.82
CA GLU A 254 -16.67 -7.80 -6.29
C GLU A 254 -15.89 -8.50 -5.17
N VAL A 255 -15.87 -7.93 -3.96
CA VAL A 255 -15.27 -8.58 -2.79
C VAL A 255 -15.97 -9.90 -2.48
N GLY A 256 -17.30 -9.94 -2.52
CA GLY A 256 -18.07 -11.18 -2.37
C GLY A 256 -17.69 -12.24 -3.41
N ALA A 257 -17.48 -11.83 -4.67
CA ALA A 257 -17.04 -12.74 -5.74
C ALA A 257 -15.62 -13.28 -5.49
N THR A 258 -14.68 -12.45 -5.02
CA THR A 258 -13.34 -12.89 -4.62
C THR A 258 -13.42 -13.93 -3.51
N VAL A 259 -14.16 -13.64 -2.43
CA VAL A 259 -14.36 -14.56 -1.30
C VAL A 259 -14.92 -15.89 -1.78
N GLN A 260 -15.96 -15.86 -2.63
CA GLN A 260 -16.58 -17.08 -3.14
C GLN A 260 -15.58 -17.94 -3.92
N LYS A 261 -14.75 -17.32 -4.78
CA LYS A 261 -13.75 -18.04 -5.55
C LYS A 261 -12.61 -18.60 -4.72
N VAL A 262 -12.22 -17.91 -3.65
CA VAL A 262 -11.25 -18.44 -2.68
C VAL A 262 -11.83 -19.66 -1.98
N MET A 263 -13.08 -19.60 -1.50
CA MET A 263 -13.72 -20.72 -0.82
C MET A 263 -14.00 -21.92 -1.74
N ASP A 264 -14.38 -21.69 -3.00
CA ASP A 264 -14.45 -22.72 -4.04
C ASP A 264 -13.11 -23.47 -4.14
N ARG A 265 -12.00 -22.73 -4.21
CA ARG A 265 -10.66 -23.31 -4.35
C ARG A 265 -10.19 -24.04 -3.09
N LEU A 266 -10.61 -23.61 -1.91
CA LEU A 266 -10.35 -24.30 -0.64
C LEU A 266 -11.26 -25.51 -0.42
N GLY A 267 -12.20 -25.80 -1.34
CA GLY A 267 -13.13 -26.91 -1.21
C GLY A 267 -14.05 -26.79 0.01
N TYR A 268 -14.33 -25.56 0.46
CA TYR A 268 -15.13 -25.28 1.66
C TYR A 268 -14.66 -26.03 2.92
N SER A 269 -13.34 -26.18 3.08
CA SER A 269 -12.73 -26.90 4.21
C SER A 269 -13.12 -26.36 5.60
N ASN A 270 -13.51 -25.08 5.67
CA ASN A 270 -13.83 -24.37 6.91
C ASN A 270 -15.03 -23.44 6.69
N PRO A 271 -15.83 -23.17 7.75
CA PRO A 271 -16.87 -22.15 7.69
C PRO A 271 -16.26 -20.76 7.56
N TYR A 272 -16.94 -19.88 6.83
CA TYR A 272 -16.46 -18.51 6.60
C TYR A 272 -17.54 -17.45 6.69
N ARG A 273 -17.12 -16.19 6.91
CA ARG A 273 -17.94 -14.99 6.73
C ARG A 273 -17.10 -13.88 6.08
N LEU A 274 -17.78 -13.06 5.29
CA LEU A 274 -17.28 -11.75 4.85
C LEU A 274 -17.75 -10.69 5.86
N VAL A 275 -16.80 -9.97 6.42
CA VAL A 275 -16.99 -8.93 7.44
C VAL A 275 -16.25 -7.66 7.02
N TRP A 276 -16.60 -6.53 7.62
CA TRP A 276 -16.11 -5.22 7.19
C TRP A 276 -15.43 -4.48 8.34
N GLN A 277 -14.23 -3.95 8.10
CA GLN A 277 -13.44 -3.26 9.12
C GLN A 277 -13.41 -1.74 8.92
N SER A 278 -12.78 -1.06 9.87
CA SER A 278 -12.36 0.34 9.77
C SER A 278 -13.51 1.34 9.59
N LYS A 279 -14.68 1.08 10.23
CA LYS A 279 -15.77 2.07 10.32
C LYS A 279 -15.29 3.33 11.06
N VAL A 280 -15.51 4.49 10.44
CA VAL A 280 -15.16 5.79 11.04
C VAL A 280 -16.39 6.69 11.17
N GLY A 281 -16.60 7.20 12.39
CA GLY A 281 -17.64 8.18 12.68
C GLY A 281 -19.03 7.57 12.89
N PRO A 282 -20.05 8.42 13.12
CA PRO A 282 -21.36 7.99 13.61
C PRO A 282 -22.32 7.51 12.51
N MET A 283 -21.98 7.71 11.23
CA MET A 283 -22.85 7.34 10.11
C MET A 283 -23.05 5.82 10.03
N ALA A 284 -24.05 5.38 9.26
CA ALA A 284 -24.25 3.97 8.96
C ALA A 284 -23.22 3.48 7.93
N TRP A 285 -22.64 2.31 8.20
CA TRP A 285 -21.64 1.64 7.35
C TRP A 285 -22.08 0.21 7.05
N LEU A 286 -21.53 -0.34 5.97
CA LEU A 286 -21.74 -1.73 5.59
C LEU A 286 -21.22 -2.66 6.70
N GLY A 287 -22.08 -3.56 7.15
CA GLY A 287 -21.80 -4.53 8.21
C GLY A 287 -21.91 -5.98 7.72
N PRO A 288 -21.63 -6.95 8.60
CA PRO A 288 -21.27 -6.78 10.01
C PRO A 288 -19.82 -6.26 10.21
N GLN A 289 -19.55 -5.60 11.34
CA GLN A 289 -18.20 -5.08 11.65
C GLN A 289 -17.26 -6.20 12.11
N THR A 290 -15.97 -6.13 11.74
CA THR A 290 -14.99 -7.18 12.06
C THR A 290 -14.81 -7.39 13.56
N ASP A 291 -14.69 -6.32 14.34
CA ASP A 291 -14.59 -6.34 15.80
C ASP A 291 -15.82 -6.96 16.48
N GLU A 292 -17.02 -6.48 16.13
CA GLU A 292 -18.28 -7.01 16.64
C GLU A 292 -18.48 -8.49 16.25
N SER A 293 -18.02 -8.88 15.05
CA SER A 293 -18.10 -10.26 14.57
C SER A 293 -17.17 -11.19 15.35
N ILE A 294 -15.93 -10.77 15.64
CA ILE A 294 -15.00 -11.52 16.49
C ILE A 294 -15.63 -11.73 17.87
N LYS A 295 -16.07 -10.64 18.52
CA LYS A 295 -16.70 -10.72 19.85
C LYS A 295 -17.94 -11.61 19.85
N GLY A 296 -18.81 -11.45 18.85
CA GLY A 296 -20.04 -12.22 18.71
C GLY A 296 -19.80 -13.71 18.47
N LEU A 297 -18.77 -14.07 17.71
CA LEU A 297 -18.36 -15.46 17.50
C LEU A 297 -17.80 -16.09 18.78
N CYS A 298 -16.94 -15.36 19.50
CA CYS A 298 -16.38 -15.83 20.78
C CYS A 298 -17.45 -16.12 21.82
N GLN A 299 -18.42 -15.21 21.96
CA GLN A 299 -19.58 -15.38 22.84
C GLN A 299 -20.44 -16.60 22.48
N ARG A 300 -20.37 -17.07 21.22
CA ARG A 300 -21.06 -18.25 20.72
C ARG A 300 -20.16 -19.50 20.67
N GLY A 301 -19.02 -19.47 21.37
CA GLY A 301 -18.11 -20.59 21.52
C GLY A 301 -17.13 -20.79 20.36
N LYS A 302 -17.13 -19.93 19.33
CA LYS A 302 -16.14 -19.98 18.24
C LYS A 302 -14.89 -19.20 18.64
N LYS A 303 -13.88 -19.94 19.07
CA LYS A 303 -12.64 -19.40 19.67
C LYS A 303 -11.39 -19.55 18.79
N ASN A 304 -11.55 -20.09 17.58
CA ASN A 304 -10.46 -20.28 16.63
C ASN A 304 -10.80 -19.48 15.37
N ILE A 305 -10.10 -18.37 15.14
CA ILE A 305 -10.44 -17.40 14.09
C ILE A 305 -9.22 -17.12 13.22
N LEU A 306 -9.39 -17.24 11.89
CA LEU A 306 -8.41 -16.82 10.90
C LEU A 306 -8.93 -15.56 10.18
N LEU A 307 -8.25 -14.43 10.39
CA LEU A 307 -8.50 -13.18 9.69
C LEU A 307 -7.80 -13.18 8.33
N VAL A 308 -8.51 -12.79 7.28
CA VAL A 308 -7.99 -12.74 5.90
C VAL A 308 -8.20 -11.33 5.32
N PRO A 309 -7.13 -10.53 5.09
CA PRO A 309 -7.26 -9.24 4.43
C PRO A 309 -7.53 -9.44 2.93
N ILE A 310 -8.80 -9.49 2.55
CA ILE A 310 -9.21 -9.95 1.21
C ILE A 310 -9.21 -8.83 0.15
N ALA A 311 -9.30 -7.57 0.58
CA ALA A 311 -9.46 -6.42 -0.31
C ALA A 311 -8.18 -5.58 -0.50
N PHE A 312 -7.05 -6.04 0.06
CA PHE A 312 -5.75 -5.38 -0.10
C PHE A 312 -4.64 -6.41 -0.31
N THR A 313 -3.65 -6.04 -1.12
CA THR A 313 -2.62 -6.96 -1.62
C THR A 313 -1.31 -6.87 -0.84
N SER A 314 -1.09 -5.80 -0.10
CA SER A 314 0.15 -5.51 0.61
C SER A 314 -0.15 -5.12 2.04
N ASP A 315 0.78 -5.37 2.96
CA ASP A 315 0.63 -4.88 4.32
C ASP A 315 0.55 -3.34 4.36
N HIS A 316 -0.31 -2.85 5.24
CA HIS A 316 -0.67 -1.45 5.44
C HIS A 316 -1.19 -1.29 6.87
N ILE A 317 -1.58 -0.08 7.27
CA ILE A 317 -1.93 0.21 8.66
C ILE A 317 -3.12 -0.63 9.14
N GLU A 318 -4.08 -0.87 8.26
CA GLU A 318 -5.27 -1.69 8.51
C GLU A 318 -4.93 -3.16 8.81
N THR A 319 -3.86 -3.73 8.24
CA THR A 319 -3.44 -5.10 8.57
C THR A 319 -2.54 -5.14 9.79
N LEU A 320 -1.49 -4.32 9.80
CA LEU A 320 -0.44 -4.38 10.82
C LEU A 320 -0.86 -3.78 12.17
N TYR A 321 -1.80 -2.84 12.16
CA TYR A 321 -2.31 -2.24 13.39
C TYR A 321 -3.69 -2.79 13.74
N GLU A 322 -4.68 -2.64 12.87
CA GLU A 322 -6.07 -2.98 13.24
C GLU A 322 -6.22 -4.50 13.43
N LEU A 323 -5.81 -5.32 12.44
CA LEU A 323 -5.92 -6.77 12.58
C LEU A 323 -4.95 -7.34 13.61
N ASP A 324 -3.66 -7.00 13.53
CA ASP A 324 -2.61 -7.65 14.35
C ASP A 324 -2.52 -7.16 15.79
N ILE A 325 -2.88 -5.89 16.07
CA ILE A 325 -2.77 -5.30 17.41
C ILE A 325 -4.16 -5.13 18.01
N GLU A 326 -5.03 -4.36 17.38
CA GLU A 326 -6.34 -4.01 17.95
C GLU A 326 -7.25 -5.25 18.07
N TYR A 327 -7.33 -6.08 17.03
CA TYR A 327 -8.20 -7.25 17.06
C TYR A 327 -7.51 -8.48 17.62
N ALA A 328 -6.32 -8.83 17.11
CA ALA A 328 -5.64 -10.07 17.49
C ALA A 328 -5.02 -10.04 18.89
N GLN A 329 -4.65 -8.88 19.42
CA GLN A 329 -4.07 -8.79 20.77
C GLN A 329 -5.08 -8.26 21.78
N VAL A 330 -5.69 -7.10 21.51
CA VAL A 330 -6.57 -6.46 22.52
C VAL A 330 -7.91 -7.20 22.60
N LEU A 331 -8.67 -7.22 21.49
CA LEU A 331 -10.01 -7.79 21.50
C LEU A 331 -10.03 -9.30 21.77
N ALA A 332 -9.02 -10.03 21.27
CA ALA A 332 -8.91 -11.46 21.47
C ALA A 332 -8.72 -11.84 22.95
N ASN A 333 -7.89 -11.08 23.68
CA ASN A 333 -7.69 -11.26 25.11
C ASN A 333 -8.95 -10.94 25.91
N GLU A 334 -9.70 -9.91 25.51
CA GLU A 334 -10.96 -9.54 26.17
C GLU A 334 -12.08 -10.57 25.95
N CYS A 335 -12.10 -11.22 24.77
CA CYS A 335 -13.18 -12.12 24.37
C CYS A 335 -12.90 -13.60 24.67
N GLY A 336 -11.72 -13.94 25.20
CA GLY A 336 -11.34 -15.33 25.50
C GLY A 336 -11.13 -16.18 24.25
N VAL A 337 -10.55 -15.59 23.20
CA VAL A 337 -10.16 -16.32 21.98
C VAL A 337 -9.04 -17.31 22.32
N GLU A 338 -9.14 -18.56 21.86
CA GLU A 338 -8.09 -19.57 22.02
C GLU A 338 -6.96 -19.31 21.02
N ASN A 339 -7.33 -19.14 19.74
CA ASN A 339 -6.38 -18.88 18.68
C ASN A 339 -6.97 -17.85 17.69
N ILE A 340 -6.30 -16.71 17.54
CA ILE A 340 -6.55 -15.76 16.46
C ILE A 340 -5.27 -15.62 15.64
N ARG A 341 -5.42 -15.72 14.32
CA ARG A 341 -4.31 -15.55 13.38
C ARG A 341 -4.77 -14.69 12.22
N ARG A 342 -3.81 -14.10 11.52
CA ARG A 342 -4.05 -13.37 10.27
C ARG A 342 -3.26 -14.04 9.16
N SER A 343 -3.88 -14.24 7.99
CA SER A 343 -3.15 -14.65 6.80
C SER A 343 -2.20 -13.56 6.35
N GLU A 344 -1.00 -13.96 5.91
CA GLU A 344 -0.03 -13.07 5.31
C GLU A 344 -0.67 -12.29 4.14
N SER A 345 -0.37 -11.00 4.03
CA SER A 345 -0.73 -10.21 2.84
C SER A 345 0.03 -10.75 1.62
N LEU A 346 -0.44 -10.47 0.39
CA LEU A 346 0.20 -11.04 -0.82
C LEU A 346 1.65 -10.56 -0.99
N ASN A 347 1.94 -9.31 -0.58
CA ASN A 347 3.29 -8.77 -0.41
C ASN A 347 4.23 -9.14 -1.58
N GLY A 348 5.36 -9.78 -1.29
CA GLY A 348 6.36 -10.22 -2.26
C GLY A 348 6.13 -11.61 -2.83
N ASN A 349 4.95 -12.21 -2.69
CA ASN A 349 4.67 -13.55 -3.21
C ASN A 349 4.95 -13.59 -4.73
N PRO A 350 5.89 -14.44 -5.21
CA PRO A 350 6.23 -14.51 -6.63
C PRO A 350 5.04 -14.87 -7.53
N LEU A 351 4.09 -15.66 -7.02
CA LEU A 351 2.86 -15.99 -7.74
C LEU A 351 1.97 -14.75 -7.95
N PHE A 352 2.01 -13.79 -7.04
CA PHE A 352 1.29 -12.53 -7.18
C PHE A 352 1.93 -11.64 -8.25
N SER A 353 3.25 -11.53 -8.30
CA SER A 353 3.95 -10.84 -9.42
C SER A 353 3.65 -11.51 -10.77
N LYS A 354 3.49 -12.84 -10.78
CA LYS A 354 3.03 -13.58 -11.96
C LYS A 354 1.58 -13.24 -12.32
N ALA A 355 0.69 -13.10 -11.34
CA ALA A 355 -0.68 -12.66 -11.56
C ALA A 355 -0.75 -11.28 -12.22
N LEU A 356 0.06 -10.32 -11.74
CA LEU A 356 0.14 -8.97 -12.33
C LEU A 356 0.64 -9.01 -13.78
N ALA A 357 1.68 -9.81 -14.05
CA ALA A 357 2.20 -9.98 -15.42
C ALA A 357 1.16 -10.63 -16.35
N ASP A 358 0.42 -11.63 -15.86
CA ASP A 358 -0.62 -12.32 -16.62
C ASP A 358 -1.80 -11.39 -16.97
N LEU A 359 -2.23 -10.55 -16.01
CA LEU A 359 -3.24 -9.51 -16.23
C LEU A 359 -2.81 -8.52 -17.32
N VAL A 360 -1.60 -7.97 -17.21
CA VAL A 360 -1.08 -7.02 -18.21
C VAL A 360 -0.94 -7.66 -19.58
N LEU A 361 -0.42 -8.90 -19.63
CA LEU A 361 -0.26 -9.63 -20.89
C LEU A 361 -1.61 -9.90 -21.55
N SER A 362 -2.61 -10.33 -20.78
CA SER A 362 -3.96 -10.59 -21.27
C SER A 362 -4.62 -9.31 -21.79
N HIS A 363 -4.49 -8.20 -21.08
CA HIS A 363 -5.02 -6.90 -21.46
C HIS A 363 -4.38 -6.36 -22.76
N VAL A 364 -3.06 -6.46 -22.89
CA VAL A 364 -2.35 -6.05 -24.12
C VAL A 364 -2.78 -6.91 -25.31
N LYS A 365 -2.99 -8.23 -25.10
CA LYS A 365 -3.44 -9.14 -26.15
C LYS A 365 -4.90 -8.94 -26.54
N SER A 366 -5.78 -8.61 -25.60
CA SER A 366 -7.21 -8.42 -25.87
C SER A 366 -7.50 -7.14 -26.67
N ASN A 367 -6.55 -6.19 -26.69
CA ASN A 367 -6.74 -4.83 -27.21
C ASN A 367 -7.92 -4.09 -26.56
N GLU A 368 -8.37 -4.55 -25.40
CA GLU A 368 -9.39 -3.85 -24.61
C GLU A 368 -8.80 -2.57 -24.04
N ILE A 369 -9.62 -1.52 -23.97
CA ILE A 369 -9.21 -0.24 -23.41
C ILE A 369 -9.58 -0.14 -21.93
N CYS A 370 -10.67 -0.79 -21.54
CA CYS A 370 -11.20 -0.88 -20.18
C CYS A 370 -12.22 -2.03 -20.11
N SER A 371 -12.60 -2.44 -18.90
CA SER A 371 -13.66 -3.44 -18.73
C SER A 371 -15.03 -2.90 -19.17
N LYS A 372 -15.94 -3.81 -19.53
CA LYS A 372 -17.35 -3.49 -19.77
C LYS A 372 -18.04 -2.86 -18.55
N GLN A 373 -17.59 -3.18 -17.34
CA GLN A 373 -18.16 -2.57 -16.13
C GLN A 373 -17.73 -1.12 -15.95
N LEU A 374 -16.55 -0.72 -16.46
CA LEU A 374 -16.13 0.68 -16.40
C LEU A 374 -17.08 1.59 -17.18
N THR A 375 -17.67 1.11 -18.28
CA THR A 375 -18.61 1.91 -19.09
C THR A 375 -19.92 2.22 -18.37
N LEU A 376 -20.23 1.48 -17.29
CA LEU A 376 -21.41 1.70 -16.47
C LEU A 376 -21.06 2.60 -15.26
N ARG A 377 -21.86 3.64 -15.04
CA ARG A 377 -21.79 4.44 -13.81
C ARG A 377 -22.66 3.81 -12.73
N CYS A 378 -22.37 4.13 -11.47
CA CYS A 378 -23.29 3.80 -10.38
C CYS A 378 -24.69 4.37 -10.72
N PRO A 379 -25.78 3.60 -10.52
CA PRO A 379 -27.15 4.03 -10.83
C PRO A 379 -27.53 5.41 -10.27
N MET A 380 -27.04 5.76 -9.08
CA MET A 380 -27.30 7.07 -8.45
C MET A 380 -26.01 7.93 -8.35
N CYS A 381 -25.17 7.90 -9.39
CA CYS A 381 -23.93 8.66 -9.41
C CYS A 381 -24.16 10.18 -9.52
N VAL A 382 -23.75 10.94 -8.50
CA VAL A 382 -23.87 12.42 -8.47
C VAL A 382 -22.58 13.16 -8.88
N ASN A 383 -21.45 12.45 -9.04
CA ASN A 383 -20.17 13.07 -9.41
C ASN A 383 -20.05 13.18 -10.95
N PRO A 384 -20.02 14.39 -11.55
CA PRO A 384 -19.93 14.55 -13.00
C PRO A 384 -18.62 14.00 -13.58
N VAL A 385 -17.51 14.06 -12.82
CA VAL A 385 -16.17 13.59 -13.23
C VAL A 385 -16.18 12.09 -13.57
N CYS A 386 -17.08 11.32 -12.95
CA CYS A 386 -17.23 9.89 -13.25
C CYS A 386 -17.59 9.63 -14.72
N GLY A 387 -18.39 10.48 -15.36
CA GLY A 387 -18.73 10.34 -16.78
C GLY A 387 -17.55 10.72 -17.69
N GLU A 388 -16.85 11.79 -17.35
CA GLU A 388 -15.68 12.28 -18.08
C GLU A 388 -14.52 11.28 -18.04
N ALA A 389 -14.21 10.72 -16.86
CA ALA A 389 -13.15 9.73 -16.70
C ALA A 389 -13.39 8.45 -17.51
N ARG A 390 -14.64 7.98 -17.59
CA ARG A 390 -15.01 6.81 -18.42
C ARG A 390 -14.90 7.13 -19.91
N SER A 391 -15.34 8.32 -20.29
CA SER A 391 -15.24 8.82 -21.67
C SER A 391 -13.79 8.96 -22.10
N PHE A 392 -12.88 9.35 -21.19
CA PHE A 392 -11.46 9.48 -21.47
C PHE A 392 -10.86 8.16 -21.97
N PHE A 393 -11.13 7.04 -21.29
CA PHE A 393 -10.63 5.73 -21.70
C PHE A 393 -11.33 5.24 -22.97
N THR A 394 -12.67 5.19 -23.00
CA THR A 394 -13.42 4.66 -24.16
C THR A 394 -13.08 5.38 -25.49
N LYS A 395 -12.77 6.68 -25.47
CA LYS A 395 -12.33 7.43 -26.66
C LYS A 395 -10.97 7.03 -27.22
N GLN A 396 -10.11 6.35 -26.45
CA GLN A 396 -8.81 5.84 -26.92
C GLN A 396 -8.96 4.71 -27.95
N GLN A 397 -10.16 4.11 -28.06
CA GLN A 397 -10.46 3.03 -29.02
C GLN A 397 -10.41 3.49 -30.49
N HIS A 398 -10.60 4.78 -30.76
CA HIS A 398 -10.69 5.35 -32.11
C HIS A 398 -9.43 6.04 -32.63
N GLN A 399 -8.32 6.02 -31.88
CA GLN A 399 -7.09 6.74 -32.22
C GLN A 399 -6.05 5.88 -32.97
N ASN A 400 -6.49 4.98 -33.84
CA ASN A 400 -5.59 4.15 -34.66
C ASN A 400 -4.98 4.92 -35.83
#